data_AF-G0MGZ9-F1
#
_entry.id   AF-G0MGZ9-F1
#
_cell.length_a   1.000
_cell.length_b   1.000
_cell.length_c   1.000
_cell.angle_alpha   90.00
_cell.angle_beta   90.00
_cell.angle_gamma   90.00
#
_symmetry.space_group_name_H-M   'P 1'
#
loop_
_entity.id
_entity.type
_entity.pdbx_description
1 polymer ?
#
loop_
_entity_poly.entity_id
_entity_poly.type
_entity_poly.pdbx_seq_one_letter_code
_entity_poly.pdbx_strand_id
1 'polypeptide(L)'
;MKLNDSVKKLILTSVVCLIIYSFPSFNEVNHFLYTNSVFSLSKPEKSSTESEPKFVGEEHWSTEEQELCKNPDVDKIWTRADALCFLKRRGLGFSKMEIVSWSNPVLVVYRDMFSQKQIKGYSRIVEKCEMEEEEVVDEHGNVHVSSVRVVNGSLTEVSLYPEVRSLVETAARHIPAMNFKYSEQVLGLSYLPGGHYSAHHDFLEFQGEAPEHAHLEEGNRIATFIISVEKADVGGGTVFPYLKTTVRANPGDAYIWFNMLENQEIDDMSYHGGCPVISGKKLIATTWLRSKGQHIFERVEGKRQSFHAKELLR
;
A
#
# COMPACT_ATOMS: atom_id res chain seq x y z
N MET A 1 47.23 20.14 27.29
CA MET A 1 46.01 20.64 27.96
C MET A 1 44.85 19.77 27.50
N LYS A 2 44.32 18.93 28.38
CA LYS A 2 43.19 18.03 28.10
C LYS A 2 41.91 18.85 28.01
N LEU A 3 41.08 18.61 27.00
CA LEU A 3 39.65 18.92 27.06
C LEU A 3 38.87 17.61 27.12
N ASN A 4 37.80 17.66 27.93
CA ASN A 4 37.18 16.57 28.67
C ASN A 4 36.32 15.59 27.85
N ASP A 5 36.34 14.33 28.30
CA ASP A 5 35.56 13.17 27.84
C ASP A 5 34.05 13.23 28.18
N SER A 6 33.31 14.24 27.70
CA SER A 6 31.86 14.33 28.01
C SER A 6 30.94 14.69 26.84
N VAL A 7 31.32 14.42 25.59
CA VAL A 7 30.39 14.57 24.43
C VAL A 7 30.19 13.29 23.62
N LYS A 8 30.80 12.15 23.99
CA LYS A 8 30.53 10.85 23.34
C LYS A 8 29.36 10.11 24.00
N LYS A 9 28.13 10.55 23.74
CA LYS A 9 26.91 9.72 23.87
C LYS A 9 25.75 10.40 23.13
N LEU A 10 25.56 10.07 21.84
CA LEU A 10 24.29 9.74 21.19
C LEU A 10 24.48 9.66 19.66
N ILE A 11 24.97 8.54 19.13
CA ILE A 11 24.71 8.16 17.73
C ILE A 11 24.59 6.63 17.71
N LEU A 12 23.36 6.13 17.58
CA LEU A 12 23.08 4.74 17.20
C LEU A 12 21.64 4.65 16.68
N THR A 13 21.51 4.85 15.37
CA THR A 13 20.68 4.08 14.40
C THR A 13 20.70 4.85 13.08
N SER A 14 21.62 4.48 12.18
CA SER A 14 21.76 5.11 10.87
C SER A 14 21.45 4.07 9.79
N VAL A 15 20.21 4.08 9.30
CA VAL A 15 19.96 3.81 7.88
C VAL A 15 20.47 5.05 7.17
N VAL A 16 21.45 4.91 6.29
CA VAL A 16 21.98 6.04 5.51
C VAL A 16 20.91 6.42 4.47
N CYS A 17 20.02 7.34 4.84
CA CYS A 17 19.14 8.01 3.89
C CYS A 17 19.98 9.00 3.06
N LEU A 18 19.98 8.82 1.75
CA LEU A 18 20.43 9.85 0.81
C LEU A 18 19.46 11.04 0.87
N ILE A 19 19.92 12.16 1.41
CA ILE A 19 19.28 13.47 1.25
C ILE A 19 19.74 14.00 -0.12
N ILE A 20 18.94 13.78 -1.16
CA ILE A 20 19.27 14.27 -2.51
C ILE A 20 18.80 15.72 -2.66
N TYR A 21 19.75 16.66 -2.59
CA TYR A 21 19.63 17.96 -3.25
C TYR A 21 20.06 17.78 -4.72
N SER A 22 19.36 18.43 -5.65
CA SER A 22 19.46 18.28 -7.11
C SER A 22 20.88 18.09 -7.70
N PHE A 23 21.09 16.95 -8.41
CA PHE A 23 22.09 16.47 -9.42
C PHE A 23 23.49 17.15 -9.65
N PRO A 24 24.53 16.46 -10.21
CA PRO A 24 24.62 15.07 -10.71
C PRO A 24 25.82 14.20 -10.23
N SER A 25 25.78 12.94 -10.67
CA SER A 25 26.81 11.88 -10.74
C SER A 25 26.78 10.79 -9.65
N PHE A 26 26.51 9.58 -10.15
CA PHE A 26 26.54 8.27 -9.52
C PHE A 26 28.00 7.85 -9.32
N ASN A 27 28.38 7.46 -8.09
CA ASN A 27 29.09 6.21 -7.83
C ASN A 27 29.32 6.01 -6.34
N GLU A 28 29.22 4.74 -5.94
CA GLU A 28 29.62 4.17 -4.64
C GLU A 28 28.74 4.56 -3.44
N VAL A 29 27.90 3.62 -2.98
CA VAL A 29 27.94 3.05 -1.61
C VAL A 29 26.95 1.87 -1.57
N ASN A 30 27.44 0.63 -1.63
CA ASN A 30 26.67 -0.55 -1.21
C ASN A 30 27.64 -1.64 -0.74
N HIS A 31 27.94 -1.68 0.56
CA HIS A 31 28.28 -2.91 1.28
C HIS A 31 28.42 -2.59 2.78
N PHE A 32 27.33 -2.61 3.54
CA PHE A 32 27.34 -2.95 4.97
C PHE A 32 25.91 -2.92 5.50
N LEU A 33 25.60 -3.77 6.48
CA LEU A 33 24.36 -3.84 7.28
C LEU A 33 23.36 -4.96 6.95
N TYR A 34 23.80 -6.21 6.78
CA TYR A 34 23.01 -7.39 7.19
C TYR A 34 23.89 -8.56 7.65
N THR A 35 24.93 -8.28 8.44
CA THR A 35 25.64 -9.32 9.20
C THR A 35 25.89 -8.80 10.60
N ASN A 36 24.99 -9.14 11.53
CA ASN A 36 25.27 -9.46 12.93
C ASN A 36 23.95 -9.55 13.71
N SER A 37 23.20 -10.62 13.45
CA SER A 37 22.39 -11.25 14.50
C SER A 37 22.68 -12.75 14.42
N VAL A 38 23.63 -13.20 15.24
CA VAL A 38 23.83 -14.62 15.49
C VAL A 38 22.66 -15.09 16.35
N PHE A 39 21.55 -15.43 15.73
CA PHE A 39 20.55 -16.27 16.35
C PHE A 39 21.00 -17.72 16.19
N SER A 40 21.18 -18.41 17.31
CA SER A 40 21.47 -19.83 17.35
C SER A 40 20.28 -20.58 16.74
N LEU A 41 20.43 -21.02 15.49
CA LEU A 41 19.51 -21.90 14.81
C LEU A 41 19.71 -23.33 15.35
N SER A 42 18.89 -23.74 16.30
CA SER A 42 18.59 -25.16 16.45
C SER A 42 17.81 -25.59 15.20
N LYS A 43 18.38 -26.48 14.38
CA LYS A 43 17.66 -27.10 13.26
C LYS A 43 16.38 -27.77 13.79
N PRO A 44 15.20 -27.48 13.23
CA PRO A 44 14.06 -28.33 13.48
C PRO A 44 14.28 -29.63 12.69
N GLU A 45 14.18 -30.76 13.41
CA GLU A 45 14.06 -32.08 12.79
C GLU A 45 12.85 -32.10 11.86
N LYS A 46 13.04 -32.65 10.65
CA LYS A 46 11.95 -32.94 9.73
C LYS A 46 11.05 -33.99 10.35
N SER A 47 9.87 -33.59 10.83
CA SER A 47 8.78 -34.48 11.19
C SER A 47 7.60 -34.24 10.26
N SER A 48 7.20 -35.33 9.59
CA SER A 48 5.87 -35.67 9.06
C SER A 48 5.05 -34.61 8.29
N THR A 49 4.67 -35.00 7.07
CA THR A 49 3.61 -34.44 6.23
C THR A 49 2.32 -34.11 7.00
N GLU A 50 2.18 -32.88 7.45
CA GLU A 50 0.88 -32.24 7.66
C GLU A 50 0.61 -31.39 6.42
N SER A 51 -0.53 -31.62 5.76
CA SER A 51 -1.00 -30.73 4.70
C SER A 51 -1.09 -29.33 5.27
N GLU A 52 -0.42 -28.35 4.65
CA GLU A 52 -0.53 -26.94 5.06
C GLU A 52 -2.02 -26.55 5.24
N PRO A 53 -2.36 -25.76 6.27
CA PRO A 53 -3.74 -25.41 6.55
C PRO A 53 -4.29 -24.63 5.36
N LYS A 54 -5.21 -25.27 4.64
CA LYS A 54 -6.01 -24.64 3.58
C LYS A 54 -6.92 -23.60 4.22
N PHE A 55 -6.87 -22.36 3.74
CA PHE A 55 -7.80 -21.32 4.16
C PHE A 55 -8.97 -21.23 3.16
N VAL A 56 -10.12 -20.73 3.62
CA VAL A 56 -11.29 -20.51 2.75
C VAL A 56 -10.88 -19.61 1.59
N GLY A 57 -11.21 -19.96 0.34
CA GLY A 57 -10.87 -19.13 -0.82
C GLY A 57 -9.46 -19.35 -1.37
N GLU A 58 -8.67 -20.29 -0.83
CA GLU A 58 -7.33 -20.63 -1.33
C GLU A 58 -7.32 -21.01 -2.82
N GLU A 59 -8.43 -21.55 -3.34
CA GLU A 59 -8.61 -21.87 -4.77
C GLU A 59 -8.48 -20.67 -5.71
N HIS A 60 -8.64 -19.45 -5.19
CA HIS A 60 -8.51 -18.20 -5.94
C HIS A 60 -7.08 -17.67 -5.97
N TRP A 61 -6.11 -18.40 -5.40
CA TRP A 61 -4.72 -17.99 -5.30
C TRP A 61 -3.80 -18.96 -6.02
N SER A 62 -2.93 -18.43 -6.87
CA SER A 62 -1.82 -19.19 -7.44
C SER A 62 -0.76 -19.52 -6.37
N THR A 63 0.02 -20.57 -6.62
CA THR A 63 1.13 -20.96 -5.74
C THR A 63 2.15 -19.85 -5.55
N GLU A 64 2.41 -19.05 -6.59
CA GLU A 64 3.36 -17.93 -6.51
C GLU A 64 2.87 -16.82 -5.56
N GLU A 65 1.57 -16.50 -5.61
CA GLU A 65 0.96 -15.48 -4.75
C GLU A 65 0.95 -15.92 -3.29
N GLN A 66 0.59 -17.18 -3.04
CA GLN A 66 0.63 -17.74 -1.69
C GLN A 66 2.05 -17.70 -1.10
N GLU A 67 3.06 -18.05 -1.91
CA GLU A 67 4.45 -18.02 -1.45
C GLU A 67 4.91 -16.59 -1.15
N LEU A 68 4.58 -15.62 -2.00
CA LEU A 68 4.84 -14.20 -1.75
C LEU A 68 4.20 -13.69 -0.45
N CYS A 69 3.00 -14.17 -0.14
CA CYS A 69 2.32 -13.85 1.11
C CYS A 69 3.00 -14.50 2.33
N LYS A 70 3.29 -15.80 2.27
CA LYS A 70 3.80 -16.61 3.39
C LYS A 70 5.26 -16.33 3.72
N ASN A 71 6.11 -16.19 2.71
CA ASN A 71 7.55 -16.18 2.85
C ASN A 71 8.16 -14.82 2.47
N PRO A 72 8.55 -13.98 3.44
CA PRO A 72 9.17 -12.69 3.13
C PRO A 72 10.46 -12.81 2.31
N ASP A 73 11.20 -13.91 2.40
CA ASP A 73 12.50 -14.09 1.74
C ASP A 73 12.39 -14.32 0.22
N VAL A 74 11.19 -14.64 -0.29
CA VAL A 74 10.97 -14.76 -1.75
C VAL A 74 10.75 -13.41 -2.43
N ASP A 75 10.28 -12.41 -1.69
CA ASP A 75 10.31 -11.04 -2.16
C ASP A 75 11.78 -10.63 -2.26
N LYS A 76 12.23 -10.14 -3.42
CA LYS A 76 13.62 -9.72 -3.62
C LYS A 76 13.69 -8.28 -4.11
N ILE A 77 12.61 -7.52 -3.97
CA ILE A 77 12.53 -6.16 -4.53
C ILE A 77 13.67 -5.28 -4.01
N TRP A 78 14.05 -5.42 -2.73
CA TRP A 78 15.14 -4.68 -2.09
C TRP A 78 16.53 -4.94 -2.70
N THR A 79 16.71 -6.03 -3.45
CA THR A 79 17.97 -6.32 -4.14
C THR A 79 18.09 -5.57 -5.46
N ARG A 80 17.00 -5.00 -5.98
CA ARG A 80 17.01 -4.29 -7.24
C ARG A 80 17.68 -2.94 -7.07
N ALA A 81 18.55 -2.58 -8.01
CA ALA A 81 19.25 -1.30 -8.00
C ALA A 81 18.31 -0.09 -8.15
N ASP A 82 17.09 -0.31 -8.66
CA ASP A 82 16.06 0.71 -8.83
C ASP A 82 15.07 0.77 -7.65
N ALA A 83 15.12 -0.14 -6.68
CA ALA A 83 14.34 0.00 -5.45
C ALA A 83 15.00 1.07 -4.56
N LEU A 84 14.40 2.26 -4.52
CA LEU A 84 15.02 3.44 -3.91
C LEU A 84 14.21 3.97 -2.73
N CYS A 85 14.91 4.24 -1.63
CA CYS A 85 14.37 4.97 -0.48
C CYS A 85 14.96 6.37 -0.44
N PHE A 86 14.14 7.41 -0.29
CA PHE A 86 14.62 8.77 -0.12
C PHE A 86 13.72 9.61 0.77
N LEU A 87 14.32 10.66 1.33
CA LEU A 87 13.62 11.67 2.12
C LEU A 87 13.32 12.87 1.22
N LYS A 88 12.05 13.05 0.85
CA LYS A 88 11.61 14.19 0.06
C LYS A 88 11.18 15.32 0.99
N ARG A 89 11.90 16.44 0.96
CA ARG A 89 11.48 17.67 1.66
C ARG A 89 10.42 18.40 0.84
N ARG A 90 9.33 18.82 1.48
CA ARG A 90 8.32 19.74 0.93
C ARG A 90 8.01 20.83 1.96
N GLY A 91 8.48 22.05 1.70
CA GLY A 91 8.42 23.15 2.67
C GLY A 91 9.21 22.82 3.95
N LEU A 92 8.51 22.80 5.09
CA LEU A 92 9.05 22.41 6.40
C LEU A 92 8.83 20.91 6.71
N GLY A 93 8.05 20.21 5.89
CA GLY A 93 7.76 18.78 6.06
C GLY A 93 8.72 17.88 5.29
N PHE A 94 8.75 16.61 5.69
CA PHE A 94 9.47 15.55 4.99
C PHE A 94 8.55 14.35 4.75
N SER A 95 8.67 13.75 3.58
CA SER A 95 8.09 12.44 3.25
C SER A 95 9.22 11.42 3.15
N LYS A 96 9.17 10.35 3.94
CA LYS A 96 10.01 9.18 3.71
C LYS A 96 9.33 8.32 2.65
N MET A 97 9.97 8.14 1.52
CA MET A 97 9.38 7.45 0.37
C MET A 97 10.24 6.24 0.01
N GLU A 98 9.59 5.15 -0.33
CA GLU A 98 10.16 3.93 -0.87
C GLU A 98 9.48 3.65 -2.20
N ILE A 99 10.26 3.66 -3.28
CA ILE A 99 9.78 3.33 -4.62
C ILE A 99 10.01 1.85 -4.85
N VAL A 100 8.91 1.09 -4.80
CA VAL A 100 8.92 -0.35 -5.02
C VAL A 100 8.95 -0.63 -6.53
N SER A 101 8.20 0.15 -7.31
CA SER A 101 8.20 0.09 -8.77
C SER A 101 8.05 1.47 -9.40
N TRP A 102 8.85 1.74 -10.43
CA TRP A 102 8.90 3.04 -11.10
C TRP A 102 7.80 3.25 -12.14
N SER A 103 7.32 2.22 -12.83
CA SER A 103 6.47 2.45 -14.02
C SER A 103 5.69 1.25 -14.57
N ASN A 104 5.59 0.10 -13.90
CA ASN A 104 4.81 -1.03 -14.46
C ASN A 104 4.32 -2.06 -13.43
N PRO A 105 3.26 -1.75 -12.66
CA PRO A 105 2.69 -0.43 -12.47
C PRO A 105 3.58 0.37 -11.49
N VAL A 106 3.28 1.64 -11.27
CA VAL A 106 3.91 2.41 -10.19
C VAL A 106 3.48 1.84 -8.85
N LEU A 107 4.42 1.69 -7.92
CA LEU A 107 4.10 1.39 -6.53
C LEU A 107 5.03 2.17 -5.60
N VAL A 108 4.45 3.03 -4.77
CA VAL A 108 5.17 3.90 -3.86
C VAL A 108 4.63 3.75 -2.45
N VAL A 109 5.53 3.51 -1.49
CA VAL A 109 5.22 3.44 -0.07
C VAL A 109 5.74 4.71 0.62
N TYR A 110 4.86 5.38 1.35
CA TYR A 110 5.16 6.52 2.21
C TYR A 110 5.29 6.03 3.65
N ARG A 111 6.51 6.04 4.18
CA ARG A 111 6.81 5.56 5.54
C ARG A 111 6.55 6.65 6.58
N ASP A 112 5.94 6.28 7.70
CA ASP A 112 5.61 7.20 8.80
C ASP A 112 4.84 8.45 8.35
N MET A 113 3.99 8.33 7.34
CA MET A 113 3.27 9.46 6.76
C MET A 113 2.21 10.02 7.72
N PHE A 114 1.58 9.15 8.49
CA PHE A 114 0.55 9.50 9.46
C PHE A 114 1.06 9.33 10.88
N SER A 115 0.76 10.33 11.71
CA SER A 115 1.15 10.29 13.12
C SER A 115 0.37 9.22 13.88
N GLN A 116 0.98 8.68 14.94
CA GLN A 116 0.29 7.74 15.85
C GLN A 116 -0.99 8.33 16.45
N LYS A 117 -1.10 9.66 16.57
CA LYS A 117 -2.32 10.34 17.00
C LYS A 117 -3.44 10.19 15.96
N GLN A 118 -3.11 10.38 14.68
CA GLN A 118 -4.07 10.21 13.58
C GLN A 118 -4.53 8.76 13.45
N ILE A 119 -3.58 7.82 13.51
CA ILE A 119 -3.88 6.39 13.45
C ILE A 119 -4.82 5.96 14.58
N LYS A 120 -4.48 6.30 15.84
CA LYS A 120 -5.36 6.00 16.99
C LYS A 120 -6.70 6.72 16.91
N GLY A 121 -6.74 7.93 16.35
CA GLY A 121 -7.97 8.68 16.13
C GLY A 121 -8.90 7.94 15.17
N TYR A 122 -8.37 7.53 14.02
CA TYR A 122 -9.13 6.80 13.01
C TYR A 122 -9.59 5.42 13.49
N SER A 123 -8.74 4.65 14.20
CA SER A 123 -9.15 3.37 14.80
C SER A 123 -10.41 3.51 15.66
N ARG A 124 -10.51 4.57 16.47
CA ARG A 124 -11.69 4.83 17.31
C ARG A 124 -12.93 5.20 16.51
N ILE A 125 -12.78 5.77 15.32
CA ILE A 125 -13.92 6.02 14.42
C ILE A 125 -14.42 4.70 13.87
N VAL A 126 -13.52 3.85 13.36
CA VAL A 126 -13.88 2.53 12.86
C VAL A 126 -14.51 1.65 13.95
N GLU A 127 -14.01 1.69 15.18
CA GLU A 127 -14.61 0.96 16.32
C GLU A 127 -16.02 1.45 16.69
N LYS A 128 -16.36 2.70 16.36
CA LYS A 128 -17.69 3.27 16.61
C LYS A 128 -18.65 3.01 15.47
N CYS A 129 -18.14 2.92 14.25
CA CYS A 129 -18.92 2.52 13.10
C CYS A 129 -19.17 1.01 13.19
N GLU A 130 -20.41 0.58 13.02
CA GLU A 130 -20.67 -0.86 12.87
C GLU A 130 -19.99 -1.34 11.57
N MET A 131 -19.24 -2.43 11.69
CA MET A 131 -18.48 -3.03 10.59
C MET A 131 -19.26 -4.25 10.09
N GLU A 132 -19.67 -4.21 8.84
CA GLU A 132 -20.46 -5.27 8.21
C GLU A 132 -19.56 -6.14 7.33
N GLU A 133 -19.96 -7.37 7.05
CA GLU A 133 -19.21 -8.22 6.12
C GLU A 133 -19.30 -7.64 4.71
N GLU A 134 -18.17 -7.48 4.04
CA GLU A 134 -18.12 -6.87 2.72
C GLU A 134 -18.48 -7.89 1.64
N GLU A 135 -19.39 -7.49 0.76
CA GLU A 135 -19.85 -8.31 -0.35
C GLU A 135 -19.04 -8.05 -1.63
N VAL A 136 -19.08 -8.98 -2.58
CA VAL A 136 -18.51 -8.82 -3.93
C VAL A 136 -19.61 -8.87 -4.98
N VAL A 137 -19.33 -8.25 -6.13
CA VAL A 137 -20.23 -8.26 -7.28
C VAL A 137 -19.74 -9.34 -8.25
N ASP A 138 -20.60 -10.28 -8.63
CA ASP A 138 -20.27 -11.29 -9.65
C ASP A 138 -20.31 -10.71 -11.08
N GLU A 139 -19.93 -11.54 -12.06
CA GLU A 139 -19.95 -11.16 -13.49
C GLU A 139 -21.34 -10.74 -14.00
N HIS A 140 -22.41 -11.12 -13.30
CA HIS A 140 -23.80 -10.78 -13.65
C HIS A 140 -24.32 -9.55 -12.87
N GLY A 141 -23.48 -8.91 -12.04
CA GLY A 141 -23.87 -7.77 -11.23
C GLY A 141 -24.53 -8.12 -9.89
N ASN A 142 -24.55 -9.39 -9.48
CA ASN A 142 -25.16 -9.80 -8.21
C ASN A 142 -24.19 -9.62 -7.05
N VAL A 143 -24.67 -8.94 -6.01
CA VAL A 143 -23.94 -8.72 -4.77
C VAL A 143 -24.10 -9.94 -3.85
N HIS A 144 -22.99 -10.52 -3.37
CA HIS A 144 -23.00 -11.67 -2.46
C HIS A 144 -21.73 -11.75 -1.60
N VAL A 145 -21.84 -12.38 -0.42
CA VAL A 145 -20.68 -12.80 0.38
C VAL A 145 -19.95 -13.94 -0.34
N SER A 146 -18.62 -13.81 -0.48
CA SER A 146 -17.80 -14.74 -1.26
C SER A 146 -16.55 -15.18 -0.51
N SER A 147 -16.06 -16.39 -0.84
CA SER A 147 -14.74 -16.85 -0.37
C SER A 147 -13.59 -16.06 -0.98
N VAL A 148 -13.84 -15.24 -2.02
CA VAL A 148 -12.86 -14.37 -2.68
C VAL A 148 -12.41 -13.22 -1.77
N ARG A 149 -13.32 -12.68 -0.96
CA ARG A 149 -13.10 -11.50 -0.11
C ARG A 149 -13.74 -11.73 1.24
N VAL A 150 -12.90 -11.91 2.27
CA VAL A 150 -13.31 -12.13 3.65
C VAL A 150 -12.79 -10.97 4.49
N VAL A 151 -13.64 -9.96 4.68
CA VAL A 151 -13.29 -8.71 5.40
C VAL A 151 -14.55 -8.04 5.92
N ASN A 152 -14.42 -7.33 7.04
CA ASN A 152 -15.47 -6.44 7.52
C ASN A 152 -15.13 -4.99 7.14
N GLY A 153 -16.11 -4.23 6.70
CA GLY A 153 -15.94 -2.85 6.26
C GLY A 153 -16.94 -1.88 6.83
N SER A 154 -16.57 -0.60 6.82
CA SER A 154 -17.47 0.49 7.16
C SER A 154 -17.05 1.79 6.49
N LEU A 155 -18.02 2.50 5.94
CA LEU A 155 -17.79 3.81 5.32
C LEU A 155 -17.53 4.86 6.41
N THR A 156 -16.44 5.60 6.24
CA THR A 156 -16.03 6.67 7.15
C THR A 156 -16.08 8.02 6.42
N GLU A 157 -17.17 8.75 6.61
CA GLU A 157 -17.42 10.03 5.94
C GLU A 157 -16.49 11.17 6.41
N VAL A 158 -15.85 11.85 5.45
CA VAL A 158 -14.97 13.03 5.69
C VAL A 158 -15.74 14.24 6.27
N SER A 159 -17.01 14.35 5.93
CA SER A 159 -17.93 15.39 6.43
C SER A 159 -18.21 15.24 7.93
N LEU A 160 -18.42 13.99 8.38
CA LEU A 160 -18.84 13.65 9.73
C LEU A 160 -17.68 13.56 10.72
N TYR A 161 -16.52 13.05 10.29
CA TYR A 161 -15.43 12.71 11.19
C TYR A 161 -14.16 13.55 10.93
N PRO A 162 -13.79 14.47 11.83
CA PRO A 162 -12.57 15.28 11.71
C PRO A 162 -11.28 14.45 11.61
N GLU A 163 -11.24 13.26 12.23
CA GLU A 163 -10.12 12.33 12.15
C GLU A 163 -9.91 11.84 10.71
N VAL A 164 -11.00 11.49 10.01
CA VAL A 164 -10.96 11.05 8.60
C VAL A 164 -10.51 12.21 7.71
N ARG A 165 -11.07 13.41 7.93
CA ARG A 165 -10.64 14.63 7.23
C ARG A 165 -9.14 14.89 7.41
N SER A 166 -8.63 14.75 8.62
CA SER A 166 -7.20 14.91 8.91
C SER A 166 -6.33 13.93 8.13
N LEU A 167 -6.79 12.69 7.90
CA LEU A 167 -6.09 11.73 7.05
C LEU A 167 -6.06 12.21 5.59
N VAL A 168 -7.21 12.54 5.01
CA VAL A 168 -7.32 12.97 3.61
C VAL A 168 -6.51 14.26 3.34
N GLU A 169 -6.55 15.24 4.25
CA GLU A 169 -5.75 16.47 4.13
C GLU A 169 -4.24 16.21 4.23
N THR A 170 -3.84 15.23 5.04
CA THR A 170 -2.43 14.80 5.13
C THR A 170 -2.01 14.10 3.83
N ALA A 171 -2.86 13.24 3.28
CA ALA A 171 -2.67 12.61 1.98
C ALA A 171 -2.45 13.65 0.86
N ALA A 172 -3.37 14.59 0.73
CA ALA A 172 -3.29 15.67 -0.25
C ALA A 172 -2.01 16.52 -0.12
N ARG A 173 -1.55 16.78 1.11
CA ARG A 173 -0.33 17.56 1.37
C ARG A 173 0.94 16.82 0.95
N HIS A 174 0.99 15.51 1.19
CA HIS A 174 2.16 14.68 0.91
C HIS A 174 2.16 14.13 -0.53
N ILE A 175 1.04 14.18 -1.26
CA ILE A 175 0.92 13.69 -2.63
C ILE A 175 0.19 14.75 -3.50
N PRO A 176 0.79 15.93 -3.70
CA PRO A 176 0.14 17.04 -4.40
C PRO A 176 -0.08 16.77 -5.90
N ALA A 177 0.52 15.73 -6.46
CA ALA A 177 0.27 15.27 -7.83
C ALA A 177 -1.12 14.63 -8.00
N MET A 178 -1.78 14.27 -6.91
CA MET A 178 -3.09 13.65 -6.89
C MET A 178 -4.10 14.56 -6.21
N ASN A 179 -5.30 14.62 -6.76
CA ASN A 179 -6.39 15.41 -6.22
C ASN A 179 -7.32 14.52 -5.39
N PHE A 180 -7.09 14.47 -4.08
CA PHE A 180 -7.92 13.71 -3.12
C PHE A 180 -9.33 14.29 -2.92
N LYS A 181 -9.66 15.45 -3.50
CA LYS A 181 -11.04 15.96 -3.50
C LYS A 181 -11.97 15.06 -4.34
N TYR A 182 -11.43 14.45 -5.40
CA TYR A 182 -12.14 13.52 -6.27
C TYR A 182 -11.76 12.08 -5.91
N SER A 183 -11.92 11.73 -4.65
CA SER A 183 -11.80 10.36 -4.17
C SER A 183 -13.12 9.88 -3.64
N GLU A 184 -13.34 8.57 -3.72
CA GLU A 184 -14.43 7.92 -3.03
C GLU A 184 -14.28 8.08 -1.51
N GLN A 185 -15.36 7.82 -0.77
CA GLN A 185 -15.32 7.86 0.69
C GLN A 185 -14.26 6.90 1.24
N VAL A 186 -13.69 7.24 2.39
CA VAL A 186 -12.68 6.39 3.02
C VAL A 186 -13.37 5.16 3.61
N LEU A 187 -13.00 3.98 3.14
CA LEU A 187 -13.50 2.71 3.63
C LEU A 187 -12.53 2.13 4.66
N GLY A 188 -12.99 1.96 5.89
CA GLY A 188 -12.25 1.23 6.92
C GLY A 188 -12.45 -0.26 6.72
N LEU A 189 -11.37 -1.03 6.60
CA LEU A 189 -11.42 -2.47 6.35
C LEU A 189 -10.64 -3.24 7.41
N SER A 190 -11.32 -4.13 8.13
CA SER A 190 -10.79 -4.95 9.20
C SER A 190 -10.73 -6.42 8.79
N TYR A 191 -9.51 -6.97 8.76
CA TYR A 191 -9.25 -8.38 8.50
C TYR A 191 -8.85 -9.05 9.83
N LEU A 192 -9.68 -9.98 10.28
CA LEU A 192 -9.40 -10.89 11.39
C LEU A 192 -8.63 -12.13 10.88
N PRO A 193 -8.13 -13.03 11.75
CA PRO A 193 -7.50 -14.27 11.31
C PRO A 193 -8.37 -15.03 10.29
N GLY A 194 -7.78 -15.42 9.15
CA GLY A 194 -8.46 -15.99 7.99
C GLY A 194 -8.97 -14.97 6.97
N GLY A 195 -9.11 -13.70 7.37
CA GLY A 195 -9.53 -12.60 6.49
C GLY A 195 -8.49 -12.31 5.41
N HIS A 196 -8.97 -12.13 4.18
CA HIS A 196 -8.15 -11.94 2.99
C HIS A 196 -8.97 -11.31 1.85
N TYR A 197 -8.29 -10.99 0.75
CA TYR A 197 -8.94 -10.67 -0.52
C TYR A 197 -8.05 -11.21 -1.65
N SER A 198 -8.54 -12.17 -2.43
CA SER A 198 -7.81 -12.69 -3.59
C SER A 198 -7.42 -11.59 -4.56
N ALA A 199 -6.42 -11.89 -5.40
CA ALA A 199 -5.90 -10.87 -6.29
C ALA A 199 -6.97 -10.40 -7.30
N HIS A 200 -7.07 -9.09 -7.48
CA HIS A 200 -8.09 -8.41 -8.28
C HIS A 200 -7.54 -7.08 -8.81
N HIS A 201 -8.39 -6.37 -9.55
CA HIS A 201 -8.17 -5.01 -9.99
C HIS A 201 -9.15 -4.06 -9.30
N ASP A 202 -8.71 -2.83 -9.06
CA ASP A 202 -9.53 -1.81 -8.42
C ASP A 202 -10.28 -0.91 -9.40
N PHE A 203 -9.90 -0.91 -10.69
CA PHE A 203 -10.65 -0.20 -11.71
C PHE A 203 -12.05 -0.80 -11.87
N LEU A 204 -13.00 0.02 -12.29
CA LEU A 204 -14.36 -0.43 -12.54
C LEU A 204 -14.47 -1.06 -13.92
N GLU A 205 -14.99 -2.28 -13.96
CA GLU A 205 -15.37 -2.98 -15.18
C GLU A 205 -16.90 -2.94 -15.34
N PHE A 206 -17.37 -2.75 -16.58
CA PHE A 206 -18.80 -2.78 -16.89
C PHE A 206 -19.02 -3.71 -18.07
N GLN A 207 -19.94 -4.67 -17.92
CA GLN A 207 -20.44 -5.42 -19.06
C GLN A 207 -21.45 -4.56 -19.83
N GLY A 208 -20.99 -3.86 -20.87
CA GLY A 208 -21.84 -3.01 -21.72
C GLY A 208 -21.64 -1.51 -21.50
N GLU A 209 -22.68 -0.70 -21.74
CA GLU A 209 -22.65 0.71 -21.40
C GLU A 209 -22.59 0.86 -19.88
N ALA A 210 -21.57 1.54 -19.39
CA ALA A 210 -21.46 1.78 -17.98
C ALA A 210 -22.62 2.65 -17.48
N PRO A 211 -23.11 2.41 -16.25
CA PRO A 211 -24.13 3.25 -15.66
C PRO A 211 -23.71 4.73 -15.66
N GLU A 212 -24.68 5.63 -15.86
CA GLU A 212 -24.44 7.07 -15.98
C GLU A 212 -23.62 7.63 -14.80
N HIS A 213 -23.88 7.14 -13.59
CA HIS A 213 -23.17 7.50 -12.36
C HIS A 213 -21.74 6.94 -12.26
N ALA A 214 -21.39 5.92 -13.05
CA ALA A 214 -20.12 5.22 -12.94
C ALA A 214 -19.07 5.71 -13.96
N HIS A 215 -19.52 6.21 -15.13
CA HIS A 215 -18.65 6.81 -16.16
C HIS A 215 -18.78 8.31 -16.33
N LEU A 216 -19.99 8.90 -16.31
CA LEU A 216 -20.17 10.20 -16.94
C LEU A 216 -19.78 11.40 -16.07
N GLU A 217 -19.93 11.29 -14.74
CA GLU A 217 -19.59 12.43 -13.89
C GLU A 217 -18.19 12.37 -13.28
N GLU A 218 -17.71 11.21 -12.84
CA GLU A 218 -16.45 11.09 -12.07
C GLU A 218 -15.31 10.33 -12.75
N GLY A 219 -15.58 9.60 -13.84
CA GLY A 219 -14.60 8.78 -14.55
C GLY A 219 -14.08 7.60 -13.69
N ASN A 220 -13.27 6.69 -14.24
CA ASN A 220 -12.85 5.45 -13.55
C ASN A 220 -11.86 5.73 -12.39
N ARG A 221 -11.56 4.71 -11.57
CA ARG A 221 -10.61 4.80 -10.45
C ARG A 221 -9.17 4.84 -10.99
N ILE A 222 -8.53 6.02 -10.98
CA ILE A 222 -7.16 6.22 -11.48
C ILE A 222 -6.12 5.58 -10.56
N ALA A 223 -6.34 5.61 -9.25
CA ALA A 223 -5.35 5.18 -8.26
C ALA A 223 -6.03 4.69 -7.00
N THR A 224 -5.37 3.76 -6.33
CA THR A 224 -5.77 3.30 -5.00
C THR A 224 -4.78 3.80 -3.97
N PHE A 225 -5.30 4.37 -2.88
CA PHE A 225 -4.51 4.83 -1.75
C PHE A 225 -4.93 4.08 -0.49
N ILE A 226 -3.97 3.40 0.14
CA ILE A 226 -4.20 2.66 1.38
C ILE A 226 -3.34 3.24 2.49
N ILE A 227 -3.95 3.45 3.65
CA ILE A 227 -3.28 3.78 4.91
C ILE A 227 -3.31 2.53 5.81
N SER A 228 -2.14 2.12 6.31
CA SER A 228 -2.06 1.07 7.33
C SER A 228 -2.36 1.67 8.70
N VAL A 229 -3.45 1.19 9.32
CA VAL A 229 -3.92 1.67 10.63
C VAL A 229 -3.50 0.70 11.72
N GLU A 230 -3.66 -0.60 11.49
CA GLU A 230 -3.18 -1.68 12.35
C GLU A 230 -2.56 -2.77 11.48
N LYS A 231 -1.43 -3.32 11.94
CA LYS A 231 -0.70 -4.37 11.25
C LYS A 231 -0.97 -5.69 11.96
N ALA A 232 -1.31 -6.71 11.19
CA ALA A 232 -1.41 -8.08 11.69
C ALA A 232 -0.05 -8.57 12.21
N ASP A 233 -0.07 -9.42 13.24
CA ASP A 233 1.17 -9.98 13.81
C ASP A 233 1.87 -10.87 12.78
N VAL A 234 1.09 -11.67 12.05
CA VAL A 234 1.57 -12.56 10.97
C VAL A 234 0.58 -12.56 9.81
N GLY A 235 1.10 -12.50 8.57
CA GLY A 235 0.29 -12.40 7.34
C GLY A 235 -0.17 -10.98 7.03
N GLY A 236 -1.28 -10.83 6.30
CA GLY A 236 -1.94 -9.54 6.10
C GLY A 236 -1.24 -8.55 5.16
N GLY A 237 -0.18 -8.93 4.45
CA GLY A 237 0.44 -8.07 3.43
C GLY A 237 -0.50 -7.72 2.27
N THR A 238 -0.09 -6.78 1.42
CA THR A 238 -0.72 -6.58 0.10
C THR A 238 0.24 -7.08 -0.97
N VAL A 239 -0.10 -8.18 -1.63
CA VAL A 239 0.71 -8.79 -2.68
C VAL A 239 0.43 -8.13 -4.02
N PHE A 240 1.49 -7.91 -4.80
CA PHE A 240 1.44 -7.46 -6.19
C PHE A 240 2.12 -8.53 -7.05
N PRO A 241 1.36 -9.49 -7.61
CA PRO A 241 1.92 -10.70 -8.21
C PRO A 241 2.85 -10.39 -9.39
N TYR A 242 2.45 -9.47 -10.27
CA TYR A 242 3.28 -9.07 -11.41
C TYR A 242 4.57 -8.33 -11.02
N LEU A 243 4.57 -7.65 -9.87
CA LEU A 243 5.78 -7.03 -9.32
C LEU A 243 6.62 -8.01 -8.49
N LYS A 244 6.08 -9.21 -8.20
CA LYS A 244 6.70 -10.24 -7.34
C LYS A 244 7.11 -9.70 -5.98
N THR A 245 6.23 -8.90 -5.38
CA THR A 245 6.48 -8.24 -4.09
C THR A 245 5.23 -8.23 -3.23
N THR A 246 5.42 -8.12 -1.92
CA THR A 246 4.33 -7.94 -0.96
C THR A 246 4.62 -6.77 -0.04
N VAL A 247 3.79 -5.73 -0.12
CA VAL A 247 3.86 -4.56 0.76
C VAL A 247 3.42 -4.98 2.16
N ARG A 248 4.36 -4.90 3.09
CA ARG A 248 4.15 -5.12 4.53
C ARG A 248 4.27 -3.79 5.27
N ALA A 249 3.20 -3.03 5.26
CA ALA A 249 3.12 -1.69 5.85
C ALA A 249 2.99 -1.74 7.38
N ASN A 250 3.62 -0.79 8.08
CA ASN A 250 3.44 -0.58 9.52
C ASN A 250 2.36 0.48 9.81
N PRO A 251 1.78 0.51 11.02
CA PRO A 251 0.81 1.54 11.38
C PRO A 251 1.37 2.96 11.18
N GLY A 252 0.71 3.76 10.34
CA GLY A 252 1.18 5.10 9.96
C GLY A 252 1.79 5.18 8.55
N ASP A 253 2.16 4.04 7.97
CA ASP A 253 2.56 3.96 6.57
C ASP A 253 1.34 4.08 5.66
N ALA A 254 1.57 4.54 4.43
CA ALA A 254 0.59 4.49 3.37
C ALA A 254 1.25 4.14 2.05
N TYR A 255 0.47 3.69 1.08
CA TYR A 255 0.98 3.34 -0.24
C TYR A 255 -0.04 3.62 -1.32
N ILE A 256 0.48 3.90 -2.51
CA ILE A 256 -0.31 4.28 -3.69
C ILE A 256 0.23 3.55 -4.92
N TRP A 257 -0.69 3.16 -5.78
CA TRP A 257 -0.42 2.69 -7.13
C TRP A 257 -1.50 3.22 -8.09
N PHE A 258 -1.22 3.15 -9.38
CA PHE A 258 -2.17 3.53 -10.44
C PHE A 258 -2.87 2.30 -10.99
N ASN A 259 -4.17 2.42 -11.26
CA ASN A 259 -5.01 1.41 -11.90
C ASN A 259 -5.27 1.74 -13.39
N MET A 260 -4.74 2.86 -13.87
CA MET A 260 -4.92 3.37 -15.23
C MET A 260 -3.59 3.82 -15.83
N LEU A 261 -3.50 3.73 -17.16
CA LEU A 261 -2.40 4.24 -17.97
C LEU A 261 -2.52 5.76 -18.17
N GLU A 262 -1.45 6.40 -18.67
CA GLU A 262 -1.43 7.84 -18.95
C GLU A 262 -2.51 8.27 -19.95
N ASN A 263 -2.87 7.39 -20.90
CA ASN A 263 -3.94 7.62 -21.87
C ASN A 263 -5.35 7.29 -21.33
N GLN A 264 -5.49 7.06 -20.02
CA GLN A 264 -6.75 6.73 -19.34
C GLN A 264 -7.35 5.35 -19.69
N GLU A 265 -6.61 4.47 -20.35
CA GLU A 265 -6.96 3.05 -20.41
C GLU A 265 -6.67 2.36 -19.05
N ILE A 266 -7.23 1.18 -18.83
CA ILE A 266 -6.94 0.35 -17.65
C ILE A 266 -5.48 -0.14 -17.66
N ASP A 267 -4.88 -0.27 -16.48
CA ASP A 267 -3.56 -0.86 -16.29
C ASP A 267 -3.68 -2.25 -15.66
N ASP A 268 -3.66 -3.30 -16.48
CA ASP A 268 -3.76 -4.70 -16.03
C ASP A 268 -2.64 -5.09 -15.06
N MET A 269 -1.52 -4.37 -15.07
CA MET A 269 -0.37 -4.64 -14.21
C MET A 269 -0.64 -4.24 -12.75
N SER A 270 -1.72 -3.50 -12.49
CA SER A 270 -2.20 -3.13 -11.14
C SER A 270 -2.84 -4.26 -10.33
N TYR A 271 -2.80 -5.50 -10.83
CA TYR A 271 -3.31 -6.68 -10.15
C TYR A 271 -2.65 -6.85 -8.77
N HIS A 272 -3.48 -7.00 -7.73
CA HIS A 272 -3.03 -7.04 -6.35
C HIS A 272 -4.04 -7.75 -5.44
N GLY A 273 -3.59 -8.25 -4.29
CA GLY A 273 -4.44 -8.95 -3.32
C GLY A 273 -4.07 -8.68 -1.86
N GLY A 274 -5.03 -8.88 -0.96
CA GLY A 274 -4.80 -8.85 0.48
C GLY A 274 -4.46 -10.24 1.01
N CYS A 275 -3.19 -10.47 1.34
CA CYS A 275 -2.73 -11.74 1.88
C CYS A 275 -3.53 -12.14 3.14
N PRO A 276 -3.78 -13.43 3.35
CA PRO A 276 -4.45 -13.91 4.56
C PRO A 276 -3.79 -13.43 5.85
N VAL A 277 -4.60 -12.96 6.78
CA VAL A 277 -4.18 -12.73 8.17
C VAL A 277 -4.07 -14.08 8.87
N ILE A 278 -2.90 -14.39 9.41
CA ILE A 278 -2.65 -15.64 10.13
C ILE A 278 -2.89 -15.42 11.62
N SER A 279 -2.39 -14.31 12.18
CA SER A 279 -2.61 -13.94 13.57
C SER A 279 -2.64 -12.42 13.77
N GLY A 280 -3.31 -11.98 14.82
CA GLY A 280 -3.57 -10.56 15.08
C GLY A 280 -4.71 -10.02 14.21
N LYS A 281 -4.69 -8.72 13.94
CA LYS A 281 -5.70 -8.02 13.14
C LYS A 281 -5.02 -7.03 12.21
N LYS A 282 -5.47 -6.96 10.96
CA LYS A 282 -5.09 -5.91 10.02
C LYS A 282 -6.26 -4.93 9.90
N LEU A 283 -5.98 -3.64 10.10
CA LEU A 283 -6.93 -2.57 9.85
C LEU A 283 -6.30 -1.60 8.85
N ILE A 284 -7.03 -1.31 7.76
CA ILE A 284 -6.60 -0.35 6.75
C ILE A 284 -7.70 0.68 6.50
N ALA A 285 -7.30 1.86 6.04
CA ALA A 285 -8.20 2.85 5.47
C ALA A 285 -7.91 2.96 3.97
N THR A 286 -8.88 2.61 3.14
CA THR A 286 -8.75 2.59 1.68
C THR A 286 -9.58 3.72 1.08
N THR A 287 -9.04 4.39 0.06
CA THR A 287 -9.81 5.30 -0.79
C THR A 287 -9.34 5.17 -2.23
N TRP A 288 -10.28 5.20 -3.16
CA TRP A 288 -10.02 5.17 -4.58
C TRP A 288 -10.15 6.57 -5.16
N LEU A 289 -9.11 7.04 -5.83
CA LEU A 289 -9.13 8.32 -6.51
C LEU A 289 -9.78 8.14 -7.88
N ARG A 290 -10.74 9.00 -8.20
CA ARG A 290 -11.43 9.04 -9.51
C ARG A 290 -10.62 9.85 -10.51
N SER A 291 -10.75 9.56 -11.79
CA SER A 291 -10.00 10.23 -12.86
C SER A 291 -10.45 11.68 -13.08
N LYS A 292 -11.69 12.04 -12.73
CA LYS A 292 -12.18 13.44 -12.77
C LYS A 292 -11.30 14.36 -11.94
N GLY A 293 -10.97 15.52 -12.51
CA GLY A 293 -10.29 16.60 -11.80
C GLY A 293 -8.86 16.28 -11.36
N GLN A 294 -8.27 15.24 -11.95
CA GLN A 294 -6.87 14.87 -11.75
C GLN A 294 -6.00 15.64 -12.73
N HIS A 295 -5.26 16.62 -12.20
CA HIS A 295 -4.33 17.43 -12.98
C HIS A 295 -3.08 16.64 -13.42
N ILE A 296 -2.89 15.40 -12.95
CA ILE A 296 -1.77 14.56 -13.39
C ILE A 296 -1.85 14.23 -14.88
N PHE A 297 -3.05 14.15 -15.46
CA PHE A 297 -3.24 13.93 -16.90
C PHE A 297 -2.73 15.10 -17.75
N GLU A 298 -2.76 16.32 -17.22
CA GLU A 298 -2.22 17.51 -17.90
C GLU A 298 -0.68 17.53 -17.92
N ARG A 299 -0.03 16.66 -17.14
CA ARG A 299 1.43 16.61 -16.96
C ARG A 299 2.11 15.49 -17.75
N VAL A 300 1.31 14.61 -18.36
CA VAL A 300 1.79 13.46 -19.13
C VAL A 300 1.40 13.63 -20.60
N GLU A 301 2.05 12.85 -21.48
CA GLU A 301 1.83 12.95 -22.92
C GLU A 301 0.59 12.18 -23.39
N GLY A 302 -0.10 11.46 -22.48
CA GLY A 302 -1.26 10.64 -22.81
C GLY A 302 -0.89 9.42 -23.65
N LYS A 303 0.28 8.83 -23.40
CA LYS A 303 0.74 7.62 -24.09
C LYS A 303 0.08 6.38 -23.48
N ARG A 304 -0.01 5.29 -24.26
CA ARG A 304 -0.43 3.98 -23.76
C ARG A 304 0.71 3.32 -22.97
N GLN A 305 0.99 3.85 -21.79
CA GLN A 305 2.03 3.40 -20.85
C GLN A 305 1.58 3.73 -19.43
N SER A 306 2.07 3.00 -18.42
CA SER A 306 1.78 3.37 -17.03
C SER A 306 2.48 4.68 -16.69
N PHE A 307 1.93 5.38 -15.69
CA PHE A 307 2.59 6.55 -15.11
C PHE A 307 4.00 6.21 -14.64
N HIS A 308 4.86 7.23 -14.55
CA HIS A 308 6.17 7.08 -13.93
C HIS A 308 6.15 7.63 -12.50
N ALA A 309 6.74 6.93 -11.53
CA ALA A 309 6.70 7.29 -10.11
C ALA A 309 7.22 8.72 -9.83
N LYS A 310 8.08 9.25 -10.72
CA LYS A 310 8.53 10.65 -10.72
C LYS A 310 7.39 11.66 -10.62
N GLU A 311 6.21 11.36 -11.16
CA GLU A 311 5.05 12.25 -11.10
C GLU A 311 4.56 12.45 -9.67
N LEU A 312 4.67 11.43 -8.81
CA LEU A 312 4.35 11.52 -7.38
C LEU A 312 5.43 12.26 -6.56
N LEU A 313 6.63 12.43 -7.12
CA LEU A 313 7.78 13.07 -6.45
C LEU A 313 7.87 14.57 -6.67
N ARG A 314 7.11 15.07 -7.65
CA ARG A 314 7.12 16.48 -8.06
C ARG A 314 6.52 17.39 -6.99
#